data_AF-A0A2V2PVI0-F1
#
_entry.id   AF-A0A2V2PVI0-F1
#
_cell.length_a   1.000
_cell.length_b   1.000
_cell.length_c   1.000
_cell.angle_alpha   90.00
_cell.angle_beta   90.00
_cell.angle_gamma   90.00
#
_symmetry.space_group_name_H-M   'P 1'
#
loop_
_entity.id
_entity.type
_entity.pdbx_description
1 polymer ?
#
loop_
_entity_poly.entity_id
_entity_poly.type
_entity_poly.pdbx_seq_one_letter_code
_entity_poly.pdbx_strand_id
1 'polypeptide(L)'
;MISVHRSEDRYRGGEPDAGIETRHALSFGSFYDPDNLRFGPVLACNEERLAPGAGFDEHPHSHTEIVTWVVEGELTHRDSTGRSTVVRAGDLAHLSAAAGVRHVERNDGDVPLTFLQMWLAPLESGGTPSYTVTPALADPAGSYALPASGALLHVRRLTEGGRTALPDAPRLYAHVVRGRIRLDGQELAAGDAARAVGAEGLEAVAVEGAGAAELLVWELAG
;
A
#
# COMPACT_ATOMS: atom_id res chain seq x y z
N MET A 1 -5.49 -14.39 -15.69
CA MET A 1 -4.09 -14.85 -15.53
C MET A 1 -3.49 -14.17 -14.31
N ILE A 2 -2.87 -14.93 -13.40
CA ILE A 2 -2.17 -14.41 -12.22
C ILE A 2 -0.65 -14.35 -12.47
N SER A 3 0.01 -13.34 -11.93
CA SER A 3 1.47 -13.22 -11.89
C SER A 3 1.92 -12.90 -10.47
N VAL A 4 2.99 -13.55 -10.02
CA VAL A 4 3.58 -13.33 -8.69
C VAL A 4 4.81 -12.45 -8.83
N HIS A 5 4.91 -11.44 -7.96
CA HIS A 5 5.98 -10.46 -7.88
C HIS A 5 6.62 -10.60 -6.50
N ARG A 6 7.88 -11.03 -6.45
CA ARG A 6 8.54 -11.36 -5.19
C ARG A 6 9.07 -10.12 -4.49
N SER A 7 9.10 -10.16 -3.15
CA SER A 7 9.65 -9.09 -2.34
C SER A 7 11.13 -8.83 -2.66
N GLU A 8 11.91 -9.89 -2.89
CA GLU A 8 13.34 -9.79 -3.21
C GLU A 8 13.63 -9.11 -4.55
N ASP A 9 12.67 -9.14 -5.48
CA ASP A 9 12.79 -8.57 -6.83
C ASP A 9 12.40 -7.08 -6.86
N ARG A 10 11.89 -6.52 -5.75
CA ARG A 10 11.54 -5.09 -5.66
C ARG A 10 12.79 -4.22 -5.80
N TYR A 11 12.64 -3.10 -6.51
CA TYR A 11 13.69 -2.10 -6.65
C TYR A 11 13.99 -1.48 -5.28
N ARG A 12 15.25 -1.49 -4.86
CA ARG A 12 15.67 -0.96 -3.55
C ARG A 12 16.17 0.47 -3.69
N GLY A 13 15.63 1.37 -2.88
CA GLY A 13 16.01 2.78 -2.83
C GLY A 13 16.11 3.29 -1.40
N GLY A 14 15.97 4.61 -1.24
CA GLY A 14 16.06 5.31 0.04
C GLY A 14 17.45 5.91 0.30
N GLU A 15 17.63 6.39 1.52
CA GLU A 15 18.85 7.00 2.03
C GLU A 15 19.26 6.28 3.32
N PRO A 16 20.00 5.14 3.24
CA PRO A 16 20.31 4.32 4.41
C PRO A 16 21.07 5.08 5.51
N ASP A 17 21.95 6.00 5.13
CA ASP A 17 22.68 6.86 6.09
C ASP A 17 21.76 7.82 6.85
N ALA A 18 20.60 8.16 6.27
CA ALA A 18 19.55 8.93 6.92
C ALA A 18 18.48 8.04 7.60
N GLY A 19 18.68 6.72 7.61
CA GLY A 19 17.76 5.76 8.21
C GLY A 19 16.51 5.46 7.37
N ILE A 20 16.59 5.65 6.04
CA ILE A 20 15.49 5.44 5.10
C ILE A 20 15.81 4.25 4.19
N GLU A 21 15.01 3.20 4.25
CA GLU A 21 15.05 2.10 3.28
C GLU A 21 13.72 1.99 2.54
N THR A 22 13.77 1.92 1.22
CA THR A 22 12.58 1.83 0.38
C THR A 22 12.62 0.62 -0.53
N ARG A 23 11.47 -0.02 -0.77
CA ARG A 23 11.30 -1.08 -1.77
C ARG A 23 10.11 -0.80 -2.69
N HIS A 24 10.37 -0.58 -3.97
CA HIS A 24 9.37 -0.26 -4.98
C HIS A 24 8.97 -1.49 -5.81
N ALA A 25 7.67 -1.75 -5.94
CA ALA A 25 7.15 -2.84 -6.79
C ALA A 25 6.90 -2.44 -8.26
N LEU A 26 6.91 -1.15 -8.56
CA LEU A 26 6.75 -0.57 -9.89
C LEU A 26 7.86 0.46 -10.12
N SER A 27 8.04 0.88 -11.36
CA SER A 27 8.95 1.98 -11.71
C SER A 27 8.62 3.24 -10.92
N PHE A 28 9.59 3.75 -10.17
CA PHE A 28 9.41 4.86 -9.26
C PHE A 28 10.72 5.62 -9.03
N GLY A 29 10.64 6.95 -8.98
CA GLY A 29 11.82 7.81 -8.79
C GLY A 29 12.86 7.58 -9.89
N SER A 30 14.09 7.24 -9.49
CA SER A 30 15.20 6.93 -10.39
C SER A 30 15.17 5.51 -10.98
N PHE A 31 14.31 4.63 -10.46
CA PHE A 31 14.19 3.25 -10.94
C PHE A 31 13.19 3.18 -12.08
N TYR A 32 13.67 2.72 -13.23
CA TYR A 32 12.90 2.67 -14.46
C TYR A 32 12.94 1.28 -15.09
N ASP A 33 11.76 0.70 -15.20
CA ASP A 33 11.45 -0.50 -15.96
C ASP A 33 10.26 -0.19 -16.89
N PRO A 34 10.48 -0.16 -18.22
CA PRO A 34 9.44 0.18 -19.18
C PRO A 34 8.26 -0.79 -19.17
N ASP A 35 8.48 -2.04 -18.71
CA ASP A 35 7.45 -3.08 -18.69
C ASP A 35 6.65 -3.09 -17.37
N ASN A 36 7.04 -2.26 -16.38
CA ASN A 36 6.43 -2.22 -15.04
C ASN A 36 6.12 -0.78 -14.56
N LEU A 37 5.61 0.06 -15.47
CA LEU A 37 5.26 1.46 -15.17
C LEU A 37 4.00 1.63 -14.33
N ARG A 38 3.00 0.76 -14.54
CA ARG A 38 1.71 0.80 -13.82
C ARG A 38 0.99 -0.53 -13.90
N PHE A 39 0.01 -0.74 -13.03
CA PHE A 39 -0.94 -1.85 -13.10
C PHE A 39 -2.37 -1.35 -12.90
N GLY A 40 -3.12 -1.19 -14.01
CA GLY A 40 -4.39 -0.45 -13.96
C GLY A 40 -4.15 0.99 -13.47
N PRO A 41 -4.91 1.51 -12.49
CA PRO A 41 -4.65 2.80 -11.89
C PRO A 41 -3.46 2.82 -10.93
N VAL A 42 -2.92 1.66 -10.50
CA VAL A 42 -1.80 1.63 -9.54
C VAL A 42 -0.51 2.09 -10.22
N LEU A 43 0.06 3.18 -9.72
CA LEU A 43 1.30 3.81 -10.20
C LEU A 43 2.51 3.40 -9.37
N ALA A 44 2.33 3.17 -8.06
CA ALA A 44 3.43 2.81 -7.16
C ALA A 44 2.92 1.93 -6.03
N CYS A 45 3.76 1.00 -5.56
CA CYS A 45 3.63 0.26 -4.31
C CYS A 45 4.98 0.25 -3.62
N ASN A 46 5.12 1.13 -2.65
CA ASN A 46 6.38 1.34 -1.95
C ASN A 46 6.23 0.81 -0.52
N GLU A 47 7.17 -0.02 -0.10
CA GLU A 47 7.36 -0.33 1.32
C GLU A 47 8.48 0.57 1.83
N GLU A 48 8.17 1.36 2.85
CA GLU A 48 9.07 2.31 3.47
C GLU A 48 9.40 1.83 4.88
N ARG A 49 10.69 1.79 5.22
CA ARG A 49 11.20 1.45 6.55
C ARG A 49 12.06 2.60 7.05
N LEU A 50 11.62 3.22 8.14
CA LEU A 50 12.22 4.42 8.70
C LEU A 50 12.73 4.17 10.12
N ALA A 51 14.01 4.44 10.36
CA ALA A 51 14.58 4.50 11.70
C ALA A 51 13.93 5.65 12.53
N PRO A 52 14.01 5.61 13.87
CA PRO A 52 13.59 6.74 14.71
C PRO A 52 14.23 8.06 14.26
N GLY A 53 13.42 9.09 14.09
CA GLY A 53 13.83 10.41 13.62
C GLY A 53 14.03 10.53 12.10
N ALA A 54 13.98 9.45 11.33
CA ALA A 54 14.09 9.48 9.86
C ALA A 54 12.77 9.88 9.19
N GLY A 55 12.84 10.31 7.93
CA GLY A 55 11.65 10.61 7.14
C GLY A 55 11.91 11.46 5.92
N PHE A 56 10.82 11.80 5.24
CA PHE A 56 10.81 12.57 4.01
C PHE A 56 10.53 14.03 4.34
N ASP A 57 11.45 14.91 3.92
CA ASP A 57 11.29 16.36 4.01
C ASP A 57 10.13 16.85 3.15
N GLU A 58 9.81 18.14 3.24
CA GLU A 58 8.64 18.69 2.55
C GLU A 58 8.76 18.53 1.04
N HIS A 59 7.83 17.77 0.46
CA HIS A 59 7.80 17.49 -0.97
C HIS A 59 6.39 17.65 -1.55
N PRO A 60 6.28 17.96 -2.85
CA PRO A 60 4.99 18.15 -3.50
C PRO A 60 4.43 16.85 -4.10
N HIS A 61 3.11 16.74 -4.10
CA HIS A 61 2.36 15.79 -4.94
C HIS A 61 1.27 16.52 -5.71
N SER A 62 0.87 15.96 -6.86
CA SER A 62 -0.29 16.43 -7.60
C SER A 62 -0.89 15.29 -8.42
N HIS A 63 -2.18 15.35 -8.69
CA HIS A 63 -2.92 14.44 -9.57
C HIS A 63 -2.71 12.96 -9.23
N THR A 64 -2.69 12.63 -7.94
CA THR A 64 -2.48 11.27 -7.41
C THR A 64 -3.26 11.07 -6.13
N GLU A 65 -3.88 9.90 -5.98
CA GLU A 65 -4.45 9.43 -4.72
C GLU A 65 -3.39 8.57 -4.01
N ILE A 66 -2.96 8.99 -2.82
CA ILE A 66 -1.90 8.33 -2.04
C ILE A 66 -2.54 7.68 -0.83
N VAL A 67 -2.45 6.36 -0.74
CA VAL A 67 -2.94 5.57 0.39
C VAL A 67 -1.77 5.00 1.15
N THR A 68 -1.67 5.37 2.42
CA THR A 68 -0.65 4.89 3.35
C THR A 68 -1.28 3.90 4.33
N TRP A 69 -0.72 2.71 4.42
CA TRP A 69 -1.05 1.68 5.40
C TRP A 69 0.13 1.46 6.33
N VAL A 70 -0.01 1.85 7.60
CA VAL A 70 1.07 1.66 8.59
C VAL A 70 1.06 0.22 9.08
N VAL A 71 2.19 -0.47 8.92
CA VAL A 71 2.36 -1.87 9.30
C VAL A 71 2.86 -1.99 10.74
N GLU A 72 3.84 -1.17 11.10
CA GLU A 72 4.48 -1.12 12.42
C GLU A 72 4.92 0.31 12.75
N GLY A 73 4.90 0.68 14.03
CA GLY A 73 5.26 2.02 14.48
C GLY A 73 4.15 3.04 14.23
N GLU A 74 4.55 4.31 14.14
CA GLU A 74 3.63 5.44 13.91
C GLU A 74 4.23 6.41 12.89
N LEU A 75 3.45 6.80 11.88
CA LEU A 75 3.83 7.81 10.90
C LEU A 75 3.27 9.18 11.33
N THR A 76 4.15 10.19 11.41
CA THR A 76 3.72 11.58 11.57
C THR A 76 3.67 12.27 10.22
N HIS A 77 2.47 12.66 9.81
CA HIS A 77 2.21 13.44 8.62
C HIS A 77 1.97 14.92 8.99
N ARG A 78 2.62 15.85 8.30
CA ARG A 78 2.39 17.30 8.46
C ARG A 78 2.05 17.92 7.12
N ASP A 79 0.93 18.63 7.05
CA ASP A 79 0.57 19.39 5.85
C ASP A 79 1.14 20.82 5.86
N SER A 80 1.08 21.50 4.72
CA SER A 80 1.58 22.87 4.55
C SER A 80 0.86 23.92 5.38
N THR A 81 -0.28 23.59 6.01
CA THR A 81 -0.97 24.49 6.95
C THR A 81 -0.43 24.38 8.38
N GLY A 82 0.52 23.47 8.61
CA GLY A 82 1.11 23.19 9.91
C GLY A 82 0.34 22.16 10.73
N ARG A 83 -0.74 21.58 10.20
CA ARG A 83 -1.49 20.52 10.88
C ARG A 83 -0.69 19.23 10.85
N SER A 84 -0.52 18.64 12.04
CA SER A 84 0.18 17.37 12.24
C SER A 84 -0.82 16.28 12.61
N THR A 85 -0.70 15.11 11.97
CA THR A 85 -1.53 13.94 12.20
C THR A 85 -0.64 12.71 12.39
N VAL A 86 -0.93 11.91 13.41
CA VAL A 86 -0.25 10.63 13.64
C VAL A 86 -1.12 9.50 13.11
N VAL A 87 -0.54 8.63 12.29
CA VAL A 87 -1.16 7.44 11.69
C VAL A 87 -0.50 6.22 12.33
N ARG A 88 -1.27 5.37 12.99
CA ARG A 88 -0.75 4.23 13.76
C ARG A 88 -0.83 2.94 12.97
N ALA A 89 -0.08 1.92 13.41
CA ALA A 89 -0.18 0.58 12.86
C ALA A 89 -1.64 0.10 12.75
N GLY A 90 -2.05 -0.29 11.54
CA GLY A 90 -3.41 -0.71 11.20
C GLY A 90 -4.37 0.42 10.80
N ASP A 91 -3.95 1.68 10.89
CA ASP A 91 -4.68 2.82 10.34
C ASP A 91 -4.39 2.99 8.85
N LEU A 92 -5.38 3.50 8.14
CA LEU A 92 -5.25 3.93 6.75
C LEU A 92 -5.25 5.45 6.68
N ALA A 93 -4.21 6.04 6.11
CA ALA A 93 -4.25 7.43 5.70
C ALA A 93 -4.47 7.53 4.19
N HIS A 94 -5.32 8.45 3.76
CA HIS A 94 -5.59 8.73 2.36
C HIS A 94 -5.43 10.23 2.10
N LEU A 95 -4.45 10.55 1.24
CA LEU A 95 -4.17 11.87 0.71
C LEU A 95 -4.61 11.92 -0.76
N SER A 96 -5.67 12.69 -1.05
CA SER A 96 -5.96 13.11 -2.42
C SER A 96 -5.16 14.38 -2.70
N ALA A 97 -4.18 14.29 -3.62
CA ALA A 97 -3.29 15.42 -3.92
C ALA A 97 -3.94 16.49 -4.81
N ALA A 98 -4.96 16.12 -5.58
CA ALA A 98 -5.71 16.99 -6.50
C ALA A 98 -4.77 17.91 -7.34
N ALA A 99 -5.02 19.22 -7.40
CA ALA A 99 -4.17 20.16 -8.15
C ALA A 99 -2.78 20.39 -7.52
N GLY A 100 -2.56 19.99 -6.27
CA GLY A 100 -1.28 20.15 -5.60
C GLY A 100 -1.37 20.19 -4.09
N VAL A 101 -0.49 19.45 -3.42
CA VAL A 101 -0.28 19.47 -1.97
C VAL A 101 1.21 19.39 -1.67
N ARG A 102 1.64 19.94 -0.54
CA ARG A 102 2.97 19.72 0.02
C ARG A 102 2.81 19.15 1.42
N HIS A 103 3.64 18.18 1.76
CA HIS A 103 3.60 17.54 3.06
C HIS A 103 4.96 16.97 3.45
N VAL A 104 5.06 16.65 4.74
CA VAL A 104 6.21 16.01 5.40
C VAL A 104 5.71 14.70 6.01
N GLU A 105 6.51 13.65 5.91
CA GLU A 105 6.20 12.32 6.45
C GLU A 105 7.40 11.80 7.24
N ARG A 106 7.29 11.66 8.56
CA ARG A 106 8.42 11.30 9.43
C ARG A 106 8.07 10.26 10.47
N ASN A 107 9.08 9.49 10.86
CA ASN A 107 9.08 8.75 12.10
C ASN A 107 9.53 9.65 13.25
N ASP A 108 8.60 10.42 13.84
CA ASP A 108 8.87 11.22 15.04
C ASP A 108 8.83 10.38 16.34
N GLY A 109 8.64 9.06 16.22
CA GLY A 109 8.63 8.10 17.34
C GLY A 109 10.01 7.60 17.73
N ASP A 110 10.04 6.69 18.72
CA ASP A 110 11.25 6.10 19.30
C ASP A 110 11.52 4.65 18.83
N VAL A 111 10.59 4.05 18.08
CA VAL A 111 10.70 2.71 17.48
C VAL A 111 10.75 2.79 15.96
N PRO A 112 11.28 1.76 15.26
CA PRO A 112 11.21 1.69 13.81
C PRO A 112 9.77 1.76 13.26
N LEU A 113 9.62 2.43 12.13
CA LEU A 113 8.35 2.58 11.41
C LEU A 113 8.43 1.80 10.10
N THR A 114 7.42 0.99 9.81
CA THR A 114 7.21 0.37 8.50
C THR A 114 5.83 0.71 7.98
N PHE A 115 5.73 1.21 6.75
CA PHE A 115 4.43 1.45 6.09
C PHE A 115 4.49 1.12 4.60
N LEU A 116 3.32 0.86 4.04
CA LEU A 116 3.12 0.71 2.61
C LEU A 116 2.43 1.95 2.06
N GLN A 117 2.96 2.51 0.98
CA GLN A 117 2.35 3.61 0.28
C GLN A 117 1.96 3.18 -1.14
N MET A 118 0.67 3.31 -1.44
CA MET A 118 0.06 2.96 -2.72
C MET A 118 -0.36 4.24 -3.43
N TRP A 119 0.12 4.44 -4.65
CA TRP A 119 -0.25 5.60 -5.46
C TRP A 119 -1.19 5.14 -6.57
N LEU A 120 -2.32 5.82 -6.72
CA LEU A 120 -3.30 5.55 -7.74
C LEU A 120 -3.53 6.79 -8.61
N ALA A 121 -3.63 6.56 -9.91
CA ALA A 121 -4.04 7.58 -10.86
C ALA A 121 -5.54 7.89 -10.68
N PRO A 122 -5.91 9.17 -10.49
CA PRO A 122 -7.32 9.54 -10.44
C PRO A 122 -7.94 9.43 -11.84
N LEU A 123 -9.25 9.18 -11.88
CA LEU A 123 -10.08 9.12 -13.09
C LEU A 123 -10.23 10.50 -13.74
N GLU A 124 -10.23 11.55 -12.92
CA GLU A 124 -10.35 12.93 -13.35
C GLU A 124 -9.24 13.78 -12.73
N SER A 125 -8.88 14.88 -13.41
CA SER A 125 -7.91 15.85 -12.91
C SER A 125 -8.62 16.97 -12.14
N GLY A 126 -7.92 17.59 -11.19
CA GLY A 126 -8.44 18.70 -10.39
C GLY A 126 -9.00 18.27 -9.04
N GLY A 127 -9.93 19.07 -8.51
CA GLY A 127 -10.46 18.92 -7.16
C GLY A 127 -9.69 19.70 -6.10
N THR A 128 -10.12 19.55 -4.84
CA THR A 128 -9.47 20.16 -3.68
C THR A 128 -8.69 19.08 -2.93
N PRO A 129 -7.42 19.32 -2.57
CA PRO A 129 -6.65 18.36 -1.80
C PRO A 129 -7.37 18.01 -0.49
N SER A 130 -7.31 16.73 -0.11
CA SER A 130 -7.91 16.27 1.14
C SER A 130 -7.05 15.20 1.79
N TYR A 131 -7.06 15.16 3.12
CA TYR A 131 -6.32 14.19 3.91
C TYR A 131 -7.24 13.60 4.96
N THR A 132 -7.37 12.28 4.96
CA THR A 132 -8.21 11.54 5.90
C THR A 132 -7.41 10.43 6.54
N VAL A 133 -7.69 10.14 7.82
CA VAL A 133 -7.18 8.96 8.52
C VAL A 133 -8.39 8.16 8.96
N THR A 134 -8.41 6.89 8.60
CA THR A 134 -9.42 5.91 8.99
C THR A 134 -8.78 4.95 9.98
N PRO A 135 -9.08 5.09 11.28
CA PRO A 135 -8.48 4.25 12.29
C PRO A 135 -8.93 2.81 12.16
N ALA A 136 -8.00 1.87 12.38
CA ALA A 136 -8.27 0.45 12.53
C ALA A 136 -9.36 -0.09 11.58
N LEU A 137 -9.11 -0.04 10.26
CA LEU A 137 -10.07 -0.52 9.25
C LEU A 137 -10.46 -1.98 9.57
N ALA A 138 -11.63 -2.14 10.20
CA ALA A 138 -12.05 -3.36 10.88
C ALA A 138 -13.02 -4.18 10.01
N ASP A 139 -12.95 -5.49 10.19
CA ASP A 139 -13.97 -6.45 9.72
C ASP A 139 -15.29 -6.21 10.49
N PRO A 140 -16.50 -6.36 9.89
CA PRO A 140 -16.81 -6.97 8.59
C PRO A 140 -16.68 -6.05 7.37
N ALA A 141 -16.46 -4.74 7.58
CA ALA A 141 -16.36 -3.80 6.45
C ALA A 141 -15.07 -4.03 5.66
N GLY A 142 -13.94 -4.17 6.37
CA GLY A 142 -12.63 -4.60 5.85
C GLY A 142 -12.21 -3.95 4.55
N SER A 143 -12.75 -2.77 4.20
CA SER A 143 -12.60 -2.18 2.88
C SER A 143 -12.73 -0.66 2.92
N TYR A 144 -12.09 0.00 1.97
CA TYR A 144 -12.02 1.44 1.85
C TYR A 144 -12.13 1.83 0.37
N ALA A 145 -13.18 2.57 0.03
CA ALA A 145 -13.47 2.95 -1.35
C ALA A 145 -12.67 4.20 -1.77
N LEU A 146 -12.06 4.12 -2.95
CA LEU A 146 -11.41 5.23 -3.64
C LEU A 146 -12.12 5.49 -4.98
N PRO A 147 -13.32 6.08 -4.96
CA PRO A 147 -14.08 6.33 -6.17
C PRO A 147 -13.32 7.22 -7.16
N ALA A 148 -12.51 8.15 -6.66
CA ALA A 148 -11.67 9.02 -7.48
C ALA A 148 -10.66 8.25 -8.35
N SER A 149 -10.30 7.01 -8.00
CA SER A 149 -9.42 6.14 -8.79
C SER A 149 -10.11 4.88 -9.33
N GLY A 150 -11.44 4.77 -9.17
CA GLY A 150 -12.18 3.55 -9.53
C GLY A 150 -11.67 2.30 -8.80
N ALA A 151 -11.28 2.44 -7.53
CA ALA A 151 -10.64 1.38 -6.76
C ALA A 151 -11.36 1.13 -5.42
N LEU A 152 -11.27 -0.11 -4.94
CA LEU A 152 -11.68 -0.50 -3.60
C LEU A 152 -10.54 -1.29 -2.96
N LEU A 153 -10.00 -0.79 -1.85
CA LEU A 153 -9.05 -1.53 -1.05
C LEU A 153 -9.82 -2.46 -0.12
N HIS A 154 -9.39 -3.71 -0.02
CA HIS A 154 -9.83 -4.69 0.96
C HIS A 154 -8.66 -5.09 1.86
N VAL A 155 -8.84 -5.01 3.17
CA VAL A 155 -7.92 -5.55 4.16
C VAL A 155 -8.43 -6.92 4.58
N ARG A 156 -7.60 -7.94 4.43
CA ARG A 156 -7.92 -9.32 4.81
C ARG A 156 -6.97 -9.78 5.90
N ARG A 157 -7.51 -10.23 7.04
CA ARG A 157 -6.74 -10.81 8.14
C ARG A 157 -7.20 -12.23 8.36
N LEU A 158 -6.25 -13.15 8.30
CA LEU A 158 -6.51 -14.58 8.40
C LEU A 158 -5.79 -15.12 9.63
N THR A 159 -6.50 -15.90 10.44
CA THR A 159 -5.85 -16.83 11.36
C THR A 159 -5.16 -17.94 10.56
N GLU A 160 -4.25 -18.66 11.20
CA GLU A 160 -3.59 -19.82 10.60
C GLU A 160 -4.62 -20.83 10.03
N GLY A 161 -4.37 -21.33 8.82
CA GLY A 161 -5.30 -22.20 8.07
C GLY A 161 -6.59 -21.51 7.58
N GLY A 162 -6.81 -20.25 7.99
CA GLY A 162 -7.97 -19.45 7.60
C GLY A 162 -7.98 -19.14 6.11
N ARG A 163 -9.17 -18.92 5.57
CA ARG A 163 -9.41 -18.72 4.13
C ARG A 163 -10.36 -17.57 3.90
N THR A 164 -10.17 -16.86 2.79
CA THR A 164 -11.03 -15.75 2.37
C THR A 164 -11.13 -15.68 0.85
N ALA A 165 -12.31 -15.37 0.35
CA ALA A 165 -12.51 -15.04 -1.05
C ALA A 165 -11.91 -13.67 -1.35
N LEU A 166 -11.25 -13.56 -2.50
CA LEU A 166 -10.83 -12.29 -3.08
C LEU A 166 -11.92 -11.81 -4.06
N PRO A 167 -12.08 -10.48 -4.25
CA PRO A 167 -13.09 -9.95 -5.14
C PRO A 167 -12.85 -10.35 -6.60
N ASP A 168 -13.93 -10.60 -7.33
CA ASP A 168 -13.90 -10.72 -8.78
C ASP A 168 -13.72 -9.33 -9.37
N ALA A 169 -12.74 -9.16 -10.26
CA ALA A 169 -12.36 -7.83 -10.75
C ALA A 169 -11.67 -7.88 -12.12
N PRO A 170 -11.84 -6.85 -12.97
CA PRO A 170 -11.04 -6.71 -14.19
C PRO A 170 -9.54 -6.77 -13.91
N ARG A 171 -9.10 -6.15 -12.81
CA ARG A 171 -7.74 -6.26 -12.29
C ARG A 171 -7.76 -6.36 -10.76
N LEU A 172 -6.87 -7.20 -10.23
CA LEU A 172 -6.67 -7.38 -8.80
C LEU A 172 -5.19 -7.30 -8.46
N TYR A 173 -4.84 -6.52 -7.44
CA TYR A 173 -3.49 -6.46 -6.87
C TYR A 173 -3.57 -6.85 -5.40
N ALA A 174 -3.05 -8.03 -5.05
CA ALA A 174 -2.96 -8.50 -3.66
C ALA A 174 -1.52 -8.38 -3.17
N HIS A 175 -1.30 -7.68 -2.06
CA HIS A 175 -0.03 -7.58 -1.37
C HIS A 175 -0.09 -8.28 -0.03
N VAL A 176 0.89 -9.14 0.26
CA VAL A 176 1.00 -9.80 1.57
C VAL A 176 1.76 -8.89 2.52
N VAL A 177 1.08 -8.31 3.50
CA VAL A 177 1.70 -7.42 4.48
C VAL A 177 2.51 -8.21 5.50
N ARG A 178 1.98 -9.36 5.94
CA ARG A 178 2.61 -10.24 6.95
C ARG A 178 2.12 -11.67 6.79
N GLY A 179 2.91 -12.59 7.34
CA GLY A 179 2.63 -14.03 7.30
C GLY A 179 2.91 -14.64 5.92
N ARG A 180 2.27 -15.79 5.67
CA ARG A 180 2.35 -16.51 4.41
C ARG A 180 0.96 -16.95 3.98
N ILE A 181 0.68 -16.84 2.69
CA ILE A 181 -0.59 -17.26 2.10
C ILE A 181 -0.35 -18.11 0.86
N ARG A 182 -1.33 -18.95 0.53
CA ARG A 182 -1.44 -19.64 -0.74
C ARG A 182 -2.56 -19.00 -1.55
N LEU A 183 -2.27 -18.62 -2.80
CA LEU A 183 -3.21 -18.02 -3.75
C LEU A 183 -2.96 -18.63 -5.12
N ASP A 184 -4.01 -19.20 -5.74
CA ASP A 184 -3.92 -19.90 -7.04
C ASP A 184 -2.77 -20.93 -7.12
N GLY A 185 -2.63 -21.73 -6.05
CA GLY A 185 -1.58 -22.75 -5.93
C GLY A 185 -0.16 -22.23 -5.68
N GLN A 186 0.06 -20.92 -5.68
CA GLN A 186 1.36 -20.30 -5.36
C GLN A 186 1.42 -19.88 -3.90
N GLU A 187 2.55 -20.13 -3.23
CA GLU A 187 2.83 -19.57 -1.90
C GLU A 187 3.47 -18.17 -2.03
N LEU A 188 2.96 -17.22 -1.26
CA LEU A 188 3.43 -15.85 -1.17
C LEU A 188 3.78 -15.52 0.30
N ALA A 189 4.92 -14.89 0.51
CA ALA A 189 5.38 -14.42 1.82
C ALA A 189 5.21 -12.90 1.98
N ALA A 190 5.43 -12.38 3.18
CA ALA A 190 5.40 -10.93 3.44
C ALA A 190 6.27 -10.14 2.44
N GLY A 191 5.69 -9.10 1.87
CA GLY A 191 6.28 -8.25 0.82
C GLY A 191 6.01 -8.73 -0.61
N ASP A 192 5.61 -10.00 -0.82
CA ASP A 192 5.20 -10.49 -2.14
C ASP A 192 3.86 -9.86 -2.56
N ALA A 193 3.65 -9.80 -3.87
CA ALA A 193 2.38 -9.42 -4.46
C ALA A 193 1.93 -10.38 -5.56
N ALA A 194 0.61 -10.54 -5.71
CA ALA A 194 -0.01 -11.17 -6.87
C ALA A 194 -0.80 -10.13 -7.66
N ARG A 195 -0.62 -10.13 -8.99
CA ARG A 195 -1.39 -9.31 -9.93
C ARG A 195 -2.21 -10.23 -10.83
N ALA A 196 -3.51 -10.03 -10.89
CA ALA A 196 -4.40 -10.80 -11.75
C ALA A 196 -5.18 -9.89 -12.70
N VAL A 197 -5.29 -10.31 -13.96
CA VAL A 197 -6.19 -9.72 -14.96
C VAL A 197 -7.33 -10.69 -15.23
N GLY A 198 -8.56 -10.21 -15.13
CA GLY A 198 -9.78 -11.04 -15.12
C GLY A 198 -9.77 -11.99 -13.93
N ALA A 199 -9.71 -11.44 -12.72
CA ALA A 199 -9.75 -12.22 -11.49
C ALA A 199 -11.18 -12.73 -11.26
N GLU A 200 -11.34 -14.05 -11.16
CA GLU A 200 -12.62 -14.70 -10.89
C GLU A 200 -12.41 -15.86 -9.92
N GLY A 201 -13.21 -15.92 -8.85
CA GLY A 201 -13.24 -17.03 -7.90
C GLY A 201 -11.93 -17.30 -7.16
N LEU A 202 -11.08 -16.28 -6.99
CA LEU A 202 -9.79 -16.42 -6.29
C LEU A 202 -10.01 -16.55 -4.77
N GLU A 203 -9.27 -17.47 -4.15
CA GLU A 203 -9.26 -17.68 -2.68
C GLU A 203 -7.82 -17.57 -2.17
N ALA A 204 -7.64 -16.80 -1.09
CA ALA A 204 -6.39 -16.77 -0.33
C ALA A 204 -6.53 -17.64 0.94
N VAL A 205 -5.52 -18.44 1.22
CA VAL A 205 -5.47 -19.32 2.40
C VAL A 205 -4.19 -19.04 3.19
N ALA A 206 -4.30 -18.72 4.49
CA ALA A 206 -3.13 -18.62 5.36
C ALA A 206 -2.45 -19.99 5.50
N VAL A 207 -1.13 -20.03 5.30
CA VAL A 207 -0.36 -21.27 5.37
C VAL A 207 -0.30 -21.78 6.81
N GLU A 208 -0.65 -23.05 7.02
CA GLU A 208 -0.51 -23.70 8.34
C GLU A 208 0.96 -23.75 8.78
N GLY A 209 1.20 -23.53 10.07
CA GLY A 209 2.52 -23.41 10.67
C GLY A 209 3.23 -22.07 10.44
N ALA A 210 2.66 -21.15 9.66
CA ALA A 210 3.26 -19.85 9.33
C ALA A 210 2.66 -18.66 10.11
N GLY A 211 1.75 -18.93 11.05
CA GLY A 211 1.05 -17.92 11.84
C GLY A 211 -0.07 -17.20 11.07
N ALA A 212 -0.54 -16.09 11.65
CA ALA A 212 -1.58 -15.25 11.03
C ALA A 212 -1.04 -14.49 9.80
N ALA A 213 -1.92 -14.23 8.84
CA ALA A 213 -1.59 -13.48 7.63
C ALA A 213 -2.45 -12.22 7.48
N GLU A 214 -1.90 -11.19 6.85
CA GLU A 214 -2.63 -9.98 6.45
C GLU A 214 -2.34 -9.64 5.00
N LEU A 215 -3.39 -9.31 4.24
CA LEU A 215 -3.30 -8.87 2.86
C LEU A 215 -3.98 -7.52 2.66
N LEU A 216 -3.39 -6.70 1.79
CA LEU A 216 -4.06 -5.58 1.14
C LEU A 216 -4.43 -6.02 -0.27
N VAL A 217 -5.72 -6.02 -0.58
CA VAL A 217 -6.25 -6.50 -1.86
C VAL A 217 -6.99 -5.36 -2.55
N TRP A 218 -6.41 -4.88 -3.62
CA TRP A 218 -6.96 -3.83 -4.46
C TRP A 218 -7.83 -4.44 -5.55
N GLU A 219 -9.12 -4.15 -5.47
CA GLU A 219 -10.08 -4.34 -6.54
C GLU A 219 -10.05 -3.09 -7.42
N LEU A 220 -9.72 -3.26 -8.70
CA LEU A 220 -9.46 -2.17 -9.62
C LEU A 220 -10.40 -2.26 -10.81
N ALA A 221 -11.15 -1.18 -11.06
CA ALA A 221 -11.96 -1.06 -12.26
C ALA A 221 -11.09 -1.10 -13.53
N GLY A 222 -11.75 -1.49 -14.63
CA GLY A 222 -11.15 -1.68 -15.96
C GLY A 222 -10.58 -0.42 -16.58
#